data_AF-A0A3M6USN1-F1
#
_entry.id   AF-A0A3M6USN1-F1
#
_cell.length_a   1.000
_cell.length_b   1.000
_cell.length_c   1.000
_cell.angle_alpha   90.00
_cell.angle_beta   90.00
_cell.angle_gamma   90.00
#
_symmetry.space_group_name_H-M   'P 1'
#
loop_
_entity.id
_entity.type
_entity.pdbx_description
1 polymer ?
#
loop_
_entity_poly.entity_id
_entity_poly.type
_entity_poly.pdbx_seq_one_letter_code
_entity_poly.pdbx_strand_id
1 'polypeptide(L)'
;MDNLKELLKPKTFNTVSHAAVVIWILIGVIFLGIFAYSENSESRYDFRCAGAKSENIDLVRGRCFELYEKRKNSWMRAVLVVNGIFLFGILLETVYILLRAWKEDSFMKNSKFLKAHLNPFHADSQNATTSTRLRPEPPQQEERTEQETNVPQELHQEEESKEHETNIPHLPSKPQQLQKPPLQKFIEDTKEIIKEETNQTPQLRSPFSSTPGEGHRVKHLTLDQIYTKLVVVPDMANYDFTGDRLEKLKVYTRSGGENTTPRGPEDILDHENKNVLIVGRPGIGKTLCCTKLLRDWAFNKVFHESPDSKIHFDATFFIKFKAFNAANDLSLRELLSSSEHSPSHPMDDEVWKYVLDNPQRVLIIFDGIDEFKHNSKIGEENFEPKFRNRADEKMPLYALYEKLATGKLLNGAAVLTTTRPTALSCIECVSFDKIFEVLGFSSEQVKEYVTKFSAEEDKDAGETLWRHIGGNRNILSLCYIPASCFIICTTLLQMVKFYGSKSLSLPTNLT
;
A
#
# COMPACT_ATOMS: atom_id res chain seq x y z
N MET A 1 6.33 4.21 31.91
CA MET A 1 6.06 5.68 31.88
C MET A 1 6.90 6.47 32.89
N ASP A 2 7.79 5.82 33.63
CA ASP A 2 8.04 6.24 35.01
C ASP A 2 9.27 7.15 35.14
N ASN A 3 10.21 7.07 34.19
CA ASN A 3 11.27 8.06 33.99
C ASN A 3 10.71 9.48 33.75
N LEU A 4 9.49 9.61 33.17
CA LEU A 4 8.84 10.91 32.97
C LEU A 4 8.28 11.47 34.28
N LYS A 5 7.88 10.61 35.23
CA LYS A 5 7.41 11.01 36.57
C LYS A 5 8.58 11.46 37.46
N GLU A 6 9.76 10.85 37.32
CA GLU A 6 10.99 11.28 37.99
C GLU A 6 11.40 12.71 37.59
N LEU A 7 11.36 13.01 36.28
CA LEU A 7 11.67 14.35 35.74
C LEU A 7 10.67 15.44 36.16
N LEU A 8 9.46 15.07 36.59
CA LEU A 8 8.39 15.96 37.03
C LEU A 8 8.25 16.02 38.57
N LYS A 9 9.32 15.75 39.32
CA LYS A 9 9.31 15.85 40.80
C LYS A 9 9.01 17.31 41.26
N PRO A 10 8.02 17.54 42.14
CA PRO A 10 7.59 18.89 42.53
C PRO A 10 8.58 19.68 43.41
N LYS A 11 9.77 19.14 43.71
CA LYS A 11 10.80 19.86 44.49
C LYS A 11 11.54 20.94 43.67
N THR A 12 11.37 20.97 42.36
CA THR A 12 12.09 21.90 41.45
C THR A 12 11.21 23.03 40.91
N PHE A 13 9.89 22.98 41.12
CA PHE A 13 8.93 23.97 40.62
C PHE A 13 7.88 24.30 41.69
N ASN A 14 7.50 25.58 41.78
CA ASN A 14 6.33 25.98 42.56
C ASN A 14 5.07 25.27 42.01
N THR A 15 4.12 24.92 42.87
CA THR A 15 2.97 24.05 42.55
C THR A 15 2.19 24.51 41.31
N VAL A 16 2.03 25.83 41.14
CA VAL A 16 1.39 26.45 39.97
C VAL A 16 2.15 26.17 38.67
N SER A 17 3.49 26.28 38.69
CA SER A 17 4.34 26.00 37.52
C SER A 17 4.37 24.51 37.18
N HIS A 18 4.35 23.63 38.18
CA HIS A 18 4.23 22.18 37.92
C HIS A 18 2.88 21.84 37.27
N ALA A 19 1.78 22.41 37.76
CA ALA A 19 0.46 22.25 37.15
C ALA A 19 0.43 22.77 35.71
N ALA A 20 1.01 23.93 35.44
CA ALA A 20 1.14 24.48 34.08
C ALA A 20 1.88 23.52 33.13
N VAL A 21 3.04 22.98 33.54
CA VAL A 21 3.80 22.00 32.73
C VAL A 21 2.99 20.74 32.43
N VAL A 22 2.23 20.21 33.40
CA VAL A 22 1.37 19.04 33.17
C VAL A 22 0.23 19.35 32.21
N ILE A 23 -0.40 20.52 32.32
CA ILE A 23 -1.43 21.00 31.40
C ILE A 23 -0.86 21.17 29.99
N TRP A 24 0.34 21.76 29.84
CA TRP A 24 1.03 21.90 28.56
C TRP A 24 1.33 20.54 27.89
N ILE A 25 1.76 19.54 28.66
CA ILE A 25 1.99 18.18 28.14
C ILE A 25 0.69 17.56 27.62
N LEU A 26 -0.42 17.67 28.37
CA LEU A 26 -1.72 17.15 27.96
C LEU A 26 -2.25 17.85 26.69
N ILE A 27 -2.11 19.17 26.61
CA ILE A 27 -2.44 19.96 25.41
C ILE A 27 -1.58 19.51 24.21
N GLY A 28 -0.27 19.31 24.40
CA GLY A 28 0.63 18.83 23.35
C GLY A 28 0.24 17.46 22.79
N VAL A 29 -0.18 16.52 23.65
CA VAL A 29 -0.68 15.19 23.22
C VAL A 29 -1.98 15.31 22.42
N ILE A 30 -2.90 16.19 22.81
CA ILE A 30 -4.14 16.46 22.06
C ILE A 30 -3.82 17.03 20.67
N PHE A 31 -2.92 18.02 20.58
CA PHE A 31 -2.51 18.58 19.30
C PHE A 31 -1.76 17.59 18.40
N LEU A 32 -0.95 16.69 18.95
CA LEU A 32 -0.34 15.60 18.19
C LEU A 32 -1.40 14.63 17.63
N GLY A 33 -2.44 14.32 18.40
CA GLY A 33 -3.58 13.53 17.93
C GLY A 33 -4.34 14.20 16.78
N ILE A 34 -4.60 15.51 16.89
CA ILE A 34 -5.24 16.30 15.83
C ILE A 34 -4.34 16.40 14.57
N PHE A 35 -3.03 16.54 14.74
CA PHE A 35 -2.09 16.59 13.62
C PHE A 35 -2.05 15.23 12.88
N ALA A 36 -1.89 14.12 13.61
CA ALA A 36 -1.93 12.78 13.04
C ALA A 36 -3.26 12.49 12.33
N TYR A 37 -4.39 12.93 12.89
CA TYR A 37 -5.71 12.83 12.25
C TYR A 37 -5.81 13.67 10.96
N SER A 38 -5.21 14.87 10.95
CA SER A 38 -5.16 15.74 9.75
C SER A 38 -4.24 15.19 8.66
N GLU A 39 -3.13 14.54 9.03
CA GLU A 39 -2.19 13.90 8.11
C GLU A 39 -2.79 12.63 7.48
N ASN A 40 -3.68 11.95 8.20
CA ASN A 40 -4.41 10.76 7.74
C ASN A 40 -5.63 11.08 6.85
N SER A 41 -5.59 12.17 6.06
CA SER A 41 -6.72 12.62 5.22
C SER A 41 -6.56 12.21 3.74
N GLU A 42 -7.69 11.82 3.14
CA GLU A 42 -7.78 11.07 1.88
C GLU A 42 -7.06 11.65 0.65
N SER A 43 -6.78 10.76 -0.30
CA SER A 43 -6.22 11.11 -1.61
C SER A 43 -7.18 11.95 -2.45
N ARG A 44 -6.66 12.60 -3.50
CA ARG A 44 -7.45 13.40 -4.47
C ARG A 44 -8.60 12.61 -5.13
N TYR A 45 -8.60 11.28 -5.09
CA TYR A 45 -9.48 10.44 -5.88
C TYR A 45 -10.78 10.03 -5.16
N ASP A 46 -10.81 10.04 -3.82
CA ASP A 46 -11.97 9.60 -3.03
C ASP A 46 -13.03 10.70 -2.80
N PHE A 47 -12.72 11.96 -3.17
CA PHE A 47 -13.57 13.12 -2.85
C PHE A 47 -14.92 13.13 -3.61
N ARG A 48 -15.95 12.53 -3.00
CA ARG A 48 -17.33 12.48 -3.52
C ARG A 48 -18.07 13.79 -3.26
N CYS A 49 -18.09 14.69 -4.25
CA CYS A 49 -18.92 15.90 -4.21
C CYS A 49 -20.40 15.55 -4.50
N ALA A 50 -21.24 15.52 -3.47
CA ALA A 50 -22.66 15.16 -3.60
C ALA A 50 -23.47 16.26 -4.32
N GLY A 51 -24.10 15.92 -5.45
CA GLY A 51 -25.06 16.80 -6.14
C GLY A 51 -25.00 16.87 -7.67
N ALA A 52 -24.13 16.13 -8.36
CA ALA A 52 -24.04 16.18 -9.82
C ALA A 52 -25.04 15.23 -10.53
N LYS A 53 -25.87 15.77 -11.42
CA LYS A 53 -26.62 15.01 -12.45
C LYS A 53 -26.15 15.44 -13.84
N SER A 54 -25.81 14.46 -14.68
CA SER A 54 -25.45 14.55 -16.12
C SER A 54 -24.26 15.44 -16.53
N GLU A 55 -23.50 14.94 -17.51
CA GLU A 55 -22.66 15.69 -18.47
C GLU A 55 -21.89 16.94 -18.00
N ASN A 56 -21.13 16.86 -16.89
CA ASN A 56 -19.84 17.57 -16.70
C ASN A 56 -19.13 17.15 -15.38
N ILE A 57 -19.07 15.84 -15.09
CA ILE A 57 -18.62 15.34 -13.78
C ILE A 57 -17.21 15.80 -13.39
N ASP A 58 -16.25 15.81 -14.32
CA ASP A 58 -14.87 16.18 -14.02
C ASP A 58 -14.66 17.69 -13.87
N LEU A 59 -15.45 18.51 -14.56
CA LEU A 59 -15.47 19.97 -14.36
C LEU A 59 -16.01 20.32 -12.97
N VAL A 60 -17.04 19.60 -12.50
CA VAL A 60 -17.59 19.76 -11.14
C VAL A 60 -16.62 19.22 -10.09
N ARG A 61 -16.06 18.01 -10.29
CA ARG A 61 -15.03 17.41 -9.43
C ARG A 61 -13.82 18.33 -9.28
N GLY A 62 -13.35 18.93 -10.36
CA GLY A 62 -12.26 19.91 -10.35
C GLY A 62 -12.56 21.15 -9.49
N ARG A 63 -13.71 21.80 -9.68
CA ARG A 63 -14.10 22.96 -8.86
C ARG A 63 -14.35 22.60 -7.40
N CYS A 64 -14.96 21.44 -7.13
CA CYS A 64 -15.13 20.93 -5.76
C CYS A 64 -13.78 20.71 -5.07
N PHE A 65 -12.81 20.12 -5.78
CA PHE A 65 -11.44 19.92 -5.26
C PHE A 65 -10.75 21.27 -5.00
N GLU A 66 -10.85 22.24 -5.92
CA GLU A 66 -10.23 23.57 -5.74
C GLU A 66 -10.82 24.33 -4.53
N LEU A 67 -12.15 24.22 -4.31
CA LEU A 67 -12.81 24.79 -3.13
C LEU A 67 -12.42 24.06 -1.84
N TYR A 68 -12.33 22.73 -1.86
CA TYR A 68 -11.79 21.93 -0.76
C TYR A 68 -10.35 22.31 -0.43
N GLU A 69 -9.48 22.44 -1.44
CA GLU A 69 -8.07 22.80 -1.29
C GLU A 69 -7.91 24.22 -0.72
N LYS A 70 -8.69 25.20 -1.21
CA LYS A 70 -8.75 26.55 -0.62
C LYS A 70 -9.20 26.52 0.84
N ARG A 71 -10.19 25.69 1.19
CA ARG A 71 -10.67 25.55 2.58
C ARG A 71 -9.65 24.84 3.48
N LYS A 72 -9.01 23.77 3.00
CA LYS A 72 -7.96 23.00 3.69
C LYS A 72 -6.72 23.85 3.93
N ASN A 73 -6.25 24.59 2.92
CA ASN A 73 -5.10 25.50 3.06
C ASN A 73 -5.41 26.70 3.97
N SER A 74 -6.65 27.19 3.99
CA SER A 74 -7.09 28.21 4.96
C SER A 74 -7.07 27.67 6.40
N TRP A 75 -7.65 26.50 6.63
CA TRP A 75 -7.70 25.86 7.95
C TRP A 75 -6.30 25.44 8.45
N MET A 76 -5.47 24.87 7.58
CA MET A 76 -4.09 24.50 7.89
C MET A 76 -3.21 25.73 8.19
N ARG A 77 -3.43 26.87 7.50
CA ARG A 77 -2.80 28.15 7.87
C ARG A 77 -3.27 28.64 9.25
N ALA A 78 -4.55 28.50 9.58
CA ALA A 78 -5.06 28.86 10.91
C ALA A 78 -4.42 27.98 12.01
N VAL A 79 -4.32 26.66 11.80
CA VAL A 79 -3.62 25.73 12.70
C VAL A 79 -2.14 26.09 12.87
N LEU A 80 -1.43 26.43 11.78
CA LEU A 80 -0.04 26.88 11.85
C LEU A 80 0.13 28.19 12.63
N VAL A 81 -0.76 29.17 12.45
CA VAL A 81 -0.74 30.42 13.22
C VAL A 81 -1.02 30.17 14.71
N VAL A 82 -2.03 29.35 15.03
CA VAL A 82 -2.37 28.98 16.41
C VAL A 82 -1.21 28.24 17.09
N ASN A 83 -0.61 27.25 16.42
CA ASN A 83 0.55 26.54 16.94
C ASN A 83 1.78 27.46 17.10
N GLY A 84 1.97 28.42 16.19
CA GLY A 84 3.01 29.45 16.31
C GLY A 84 2.82 30.34 17.55
N ILE A 85 1.59 30.75 17.85
CA ILE A 85 1.25 31.51 19.05
C ILE A 85 1.49 30.66 20.32
N PHE A 86 1.11 29.38 20.33
CA PHE A 86 1.38 28.48 21.45
C PHE A 86 2.89 28.27 21.70
N LEU A 87 3.67 28.02 20.65
CA LEU A 87 5.13 27.89 20.75
C LEU A 87 5.78 29.19 21.26
N PHE A 88 5.31 30.35 20.80
CA PHE A 88 5.78 31.65 21.28
C PHE A 88 5.44 31.87 22.78
N GLY A 89 4.25 31.44 23.22
CA GLY A 89 3.85 31.45 24.64
C GLY A 89 4.77 30.58 25.51
N ILE A 90 5.04 29.34 25.09
CA ILE A 90 5.97 28.43 25.77
C ILE A 90 7.39 29.03 25.83
N LEU A 91 7.84 29.68 24.75
CA LEU A 91 9.15 30.31 24.68
C LEU A 91 9.24 31.53 25.62
N LEU A 92 8.18 32.34 25.72
CA LEU A 92 8.07 33.42 26.70
C LEU A 92 8.05 32.93 28.16
N GLU A 93 7.29 31.88 28.48
CA GLU A 93 7.31 31.29 29.83
C GLU A 93 8.70 30.72 30.16
N THR A 94 9.34 30.03 29.22
CA THR A 94 10.70 29.49 29.38
C THR A 94 11.72 30.62 29.63
N VAL A 95 11.67 31.69 28.84
CA VAL A 95 12.54 32.87 29.02
C VAL A 95 12.24 33.59 30.33
N TYR A 96 10.97 33.70 30.75
CA TYR A 96 10.61 34.26 32.06
C TYR A 96 11.16 33.44 33.22
N ILE A 97 11.04 32.10 33.17
CA ILE A 97 11.58 31.19 34.18
C ILE A 97 13.11 31.29 34.24
N LEU A 98 13.80 31.33 33.08
CA LEU A 98 15.26 31.49 33.01
C LEU A 98 15.72 32.86 33.53
N LEU A 99 15.05 33.96 33.15
CA LEU A 99 15.36 35.30 33.66
C LEU A 99 15.10 35.42 35.17
N ARG A 100 14.08 34.74 35.69
CA ARG A 100 13.81 34.67 37.13
C ARG A 100 14.92 33.90 37.86
N ALA A 101 15.29 32.71 37.37
CA ALA A 101 16.38 31.93 37.93
C ALA A 101 17.69 32.73 37.93
N TRP A 102 18.01 33.42 36.83
CA TRP A 102 19.21 34.26 36.71
C TRP A 102 19.20 35.48 37.64
N LYS A 103 18.02 35.99 38.02
CA LYS A 103 17.87 37.07 39.00
C LYS A 103 18.01 36.58 40.45
N GLU A 104 17.50 35.38 40.73
CA GLU A 104 17.63 34.71 42.04
C GLU A 104 19.07 34.13 42.24
N ASP A 105 19.83 33.88 41.16
CA ASP A 105 21.25 33.42 41.18
C ASP A 105 22.23 34.43 41.82
N SER A 106 21.78 35.67 42.09
CA SER A 106 22.48 36.59 43.00
C SER A 106 22.75 36.00 44.39
N PHE A 107 22.03 34.93 44.78
CA PHE A 107 22.23 34.15 46.00
C PHE A 107 23.48 33.24 45.98
N MET A 108 23.89 32.72 44.81
CA MET A 108 24.93 31.68 44.70
C MET A 108 26.37 32.16 44.96
N LYS A 109 26.60 33.47 45.15
CA LYS A 109 27.91 34.05 45.51
C LYS A 109 28.20 34.08 47.03
N ASN A 110 27.48 33.32 47.85
CA ASN A 110 27.73 33.24 49.28
C ASN A 110 28.78 32.18 49.64
N SER A 111 30.06 32.58 49.67
CA SER A 111 31.23 31.69 49.89
C SER A 111 31.24 30.91 51.20
N LYS A 112 30.32 31.20 52.14
CA LYS A 112 30.11 30.42 53.36
C LYS A 112 29.46 29.05 53.12
N PHE A 113 28.65 28.88 52.07
CA PHE A 113 27.93 27.62 51.83
C PHE A 113 28.89 26.47 51.47
N LEU A 114 29.78 26.70 50.50
CA LEU A 114 30.74 25.70 50.01
C LEU A 114 31.65 25.16 51.14
N LYS A 115 32.00 26.01 52.10
CA LYS A 115 32.86 25.66 53.24
C LYS A 115 32.16 24.83 54.32
N ALA A 116 30.83 24.73 54.29
CA ALA A 116 30.04 24.02 55.30
C ALA A 116 29.58 22.61 54.88
N HIS A 117 29.68 22.24 53.59
CA HIS A 117 29.05 21.02 53.04
C HIS A 117 30.01 20.12 52.23
N LEU A 118 31.29 20.49 52.07
CA LEU A 118 32.26 19.76 51.22
C LEU A 118 33.61 19.47 51.89
N ASN A 119 33.59 19.08 53.17
CA ASN A 119 34.65 18.22 53.72
C ASN A 119 34.09 17.37 54.90
N PRO A 120 34.60 16.14 55.11
CA PRO A 120 33.89 15.11 55.87
C PRO A 120 34.23 15.10 57.36
N PHE A 121 33.35 14.53 58.19
CA PHE A 121 33.73 13.50 59.18
C PHE A 121 32.49 12.79 59.80
N HIS A 122 32.69 11.50 60.12
CA HIS A 122 31.95 10.64 61.05
C HIS A 122 30.44 10.32 60.88
N ALA A 123 30.23 9.07 60.42
CA ALA A 123 29.59 7.97 61.17
C ALA A 123 28.05 7.84 61.22
N ASP A 124 27.60 6.61 60.93
CA ASP A 124 26.23 6.12 61.09
C ASP A 124 25.78 6.00 62.55
N SER A 125 24.48 6.15 62.81
CA SER A 125 23.79 5.38 63.86
C SER A 125 22.25 5.32 63.68
N GLN A 126 21.76 4.10 63.45
CA GLN A 126 20.50 3.53 63.98
C GLN A 126 19.12 4.18 63.66
N ASN A 127 18.37 3.48 62.80
CA ASN A 127 17.15 2.71 63.11
C ASN A 127 15.93 3.28 63.89
N ALA A 128 14.76 2.75 63.48
CA ALA A 128 13.61 2.29 64.30
C ALA A 128 12.39 3.21 64.59
N THR A 129 11.28 2.91 63.87
CA THR A 129 9.89 2.70 64.40
C THR A 129 9.17 3.99 64.95
N THR A 130 7.83 4.17 65.11
CA THR A 130 6.69 3.28 65.42
C THR A 130 5.30 3.93 65.19
N SER A 131 4.37 3.29 64.44
CA SER A 131 2.87 3.24 64.63
C SER A 131 2.05 4.57 64.71
N THR A 132 0.70 4.69 64.82
CA THR A 132 -0.41 3.75 65.14
C THR A 132 -1.83 4.23 64.67
N ARG A 133 -2.75 3.28 64.38
CA ARG A 133 -4.23 3.21 64.68
C ARG A 133 -5.36 4.06 63.98
N LEU A 134 -6.42 3.29 63.60
CA LEU A 134 -7.90 3.46 63.78
C LEU A 134 -8.86 4.03 62.68
N ARG A 135 -10.16 3.67 62.85
CA ARG A 135 -11.41 3.71 62.01
C ARG A 135 -12.55 4.39 62.88
N PRO A 136 -13.87 4.55 62.55
CA PRO A 136 -14.68 4.24 61.33
C PRO A 136 -15.89 5.18 60.91
N GLU A 137 -16.42 4.95 59.69
CA GLU A 137 -17.85 5.06 59.19
C GLU A 137 -18.72 6.36 59.39
N PRO A 138 -20.05 6.41 59.10
CA PRO A 138 -20.69 6.55 57.75
C PRO A 138 -21.75 7.70 57.62
N PRO A 139 -22.31 8.00 56.41
CA PRO A 139 -23.79 7.93 56.22
C PRO A 139 -24.27 7.55 54.76
N GLN A 140 -25.42 8.08 54.27
CA GLN A 140 -26.20 7.63 53.07
C GLN A 140 -26.97 8.79 52.33
N GLN A 141 -27.93 8.42 51.42
CA GLN A 141 -29.07 9.19 50.82
C GLN A 141 -28.79 10.03 49.54
N GLU A 142 -29.68 10.27 48.54
CA GLU A 142 -31.02 9.76 48.03
C GLU A 142 -31.30 10.42 46.63
N GLU A 143 -32.37 10.28 45.80
CA GLU A 143 -33.70 9.59 45.74
C GLU A 143 -34.17 9.47 44.24
N ARG A 144 -35.32 8.77 43.95
CA ARG A 144 -36.33 9.02 42.86
C ARG A 144 -36.02 8.89 41.33
N THR A 145 -36.96 8.52 40.42
CA THR A 145 -38.30 7.84 40.47
C THR A 145 -38.65 7.15 39.11
N GLU A 146 -39.69 6.31 39.09
CA GLU A 146 -40.37 5.68 37.92
C GLU A 146 -41.48 6.62 37.33
N GLN A 147 -42.44 6.30 36.44
CA GLN A 147 -43.13 5.09 35.90
C GLN A 147 -43.75 5.48 34.50
N GLU A 148 -44.66 4.83 33.72
CA GLU A 148 -45.57 3.66 33.78
C GLU A 148 -45.85 3.11 32.32
N THR A 149 -46.99 2.44 32.01
CA THR A 149 -47.23 1.57 30.82
C THR A 149 -48.67 1.66 30.24
N ASN A 150 -48.95 1.12 29.02
CA ASN A 150 -50.10 0.21 28.66
C ASN A 150 -50.53 0.17 27.15
N VAL A 151 -51.44 -0.76 26.80
CA VAL A 151 -51.87 -1.29 25.45
C VAL A 151 -53.38 -1.74 25.51
N PRO A 152 -54.10 -2.41 24.56
CA PRO A 152 -53.71 -3.18 23.33
C PRO A 152 -54.66 -3.13 22.05
N GLN A 153 -54.22 -3.80 20.94
CA GLN A 153 -55.01 -4.50 19.86
C GLN A 153 -56.10 -3.72 19.03
N GLU A 154 -56.67 -4.13 17.87
CA GLU A 154 -56.98 -5.44 17.21
C GLU A 154 -56.88 -5.48 15.64
N LEU A 155 -57.24 -6.65 15.07
CA LEU A 155 -57.33 -7.20 13.69
C LEU A 155 -57.84 -6.35 12.49
N HIS A 156 -57.42 -6.73 11.25
CA HIS A 156 -58.29 -7.28 10.17
C HIS A 156 -57.48 -7.85 8.96
N GLN A 157 -58.15 -8.53 8.00
CA GLN A 157 -57.59 -9.29 6.85
C GLN A 157 -58.31 -8.99 5.51
N GLU A 158 -57.72 -9.46 4.38
CA GLU A 158 -58.31 -9.68 3.03
C GLU A 158 -58.73 -8.41 2.22
N GLU A 159 -58.87 -8.43 0.88
CA GLU A 159 -58.86 -9.53 -0.13
C GLU A 159 -58.21 -9.10 -1.49
N GLU A 160 -58.34 -9.92 -2.55
CA GLU A 160 -57.67 -9.85 -3.87
C GLU A 160 -58.63 -9.39 -5.01
N SER A 161 -58.13 -8.88 -6.15
CA SER A 161 -58.73 -8.98 -7.52
C SER A 161 -57.98 -8.17 -8.61
N LYS A 162 -58.50 -8.11 -9.85
CA LYS A 162 -57.74 -8.11 -11.12
C LYS A 162 -58.12 -7.05 -12.19
N GLU A 163 -57.15 -6.82 -13.09
CA GLU A 163 -57.27 -6.58 -14.56
C GLU A 163 -58.17 -5.46 -15.13
N HIS A 164 -57.56 -4.55 -15.90
CA HIS A 164 -57.99 -4.31 -17.29
C HIS A 164 -56.87 -3.74 -18.19
N GLU A 165 -56.87 -4.12 -19.47
CA GLU A 165 -55.99 -3.58 -20.52
C GLU A 165 -56.53 -2.29 -21.15
N THR A 166 -55.68 -1.54 -21.84
CA THR A 166 -56.08 -0.80 -23.05
C THR A 166 -54.88 -0.57 -23.98
N ASN A 167 -55.09 -0.74 -25.29
CA ASN A 167 -54.05 -0.74 -26.33
C ASN A 167 -53.98 0.60 -27.13
N ILE A 168 -53.05 0.65 -28.11
CA ILE A 168 -52.97 1.59 -29.29
C ILE A 168 -52.02 2.81 -29.10
N PRO A 169 -51.07 3.11 -30.03
CA PRO A 169 -50.32 2.25 -30.98
C PRO A 169 -48.78 2.56 -31.01
N HIS A 170 -48.05 1.95 -31.95
CA HIS A 170 -46.62 2.23 -32.19
C HIS A 170 -46.34 3.55 -32.95
N LEU A 171 -45.16 4.13 -32.67
CA LEU A 171 -44.44 5.09 -33.54
C LEU A 171 -42.95 4.68 -33.55
N PRO A 172 -42.22 4.72 -34.68
CA PRO A 172 -41.04 3.87 -34.87
C PRO A 172 -39.79 4.27 -34.07
N SER A 173 -39.05 3.25 -33.65
CA SER A 173 -37.77 3.33 -32.94
C SER A 173 -36.70 4.08 -33.74
N LYS A 174 -35.84 4.83 -33.04
CA LYS A 174 -34.49 5.15 -33.56
C LYS A 174 -33.72 3.85 -33.85
N PRO A 175 -32.71 3.87 -34.77
CA PRO A 175 -31.91 2.68 -35.05
C PRO A 175 -31.31 2.11 -33.77
N GLN A 176 -31.60 0.84 -33.49
CA GLN A 176 -30.93 0.11 -32.42
C GLN A 176 -29.46 -0.04 -32.82
N GLN A 177 -28.57 0.63 -32.07
CA GLN A 177 -27.17 0.19 -32.03
C GLN A 177 -27.17 -1.24 -31.50
N LEU A 178 -26.57 -2.15 -32.26
CA LEU A 178 -26.50 -3.57 -31.91
C LEU A 178 -25.70 -3.73 -30.62
N GLN A 179 -26.39 -3.86 -29.49
CA GLN A 179 -25.75 -3.96 -28.19
C GLN A 179 -24.94 -5.26 -28.12
N LYS A 180 -23.64 -5.14 -27.81
CA LYS A 180 -22.77 -6.31 -27.61
C LYS A 180 -23.26 -7.09 -26.37
N PRO A 181 -23.17 -8.44 -26.36
CA PRO A 181 -23.49 -9.23 -25.18
C PRO A 181 -22.72 -8.74 -23.93
N PRO A 182 -23.30 -8.78 -22.73
CA PRO A 182 -22.67 -8.28 -21.50
C PRO A 182 -21.26 -8.83 -21.27
N LEU A 183 -21.03 -10.12 -21.55
CA LEU A 183 -19.70 -10.74 -21.51
C LEU A 183 -18.71 -10.09 -22.49
N GLN A 184 -19.06 -10.00 -23.77
CA GLN A 184 -18.17 -9.41 -24.78
C GLN A 184 -17.81 -7.96 -24.43
N LYS A 185 -18.79 -7.20 -23.93
CA LYS A 185 -18.56 -5.84 -23.45
C LYS A 185 -17.62 -5.81 -22.24
N PHE A 186 -17.84 -6.65 -21.23
CA PHE A 186 -16.97 -6.73 -20.05
C PHE A 186 -15.51 -7.05 -20.43
N ILE A 187 -15.30 -7.99 -21.36
CA ILE A 187 -13.95 -8.35 -21.83
C ILE A 187 -13.29 -7.17 -22.55
N GLU A 188 -14.01 -6.48 -23.43
CA GLU A 188 -13.50 -5.30 -24.15
C GLU A 188 -13.19 -4.13 -23.20
N ASP A 189 -14.14 -3.74 -22.35
CA ASP A 189 -13.99 -2.65 -21.37
C ASP A 189 -12.78 -2.93 -20.45
N THR A 190 -12.65 -4.16 -19.93
CA THR A 190 -11.52 -4.56 -19.08
C THR A 190 -10.19 -4.48 -19.85
N LYS A 191 -10.16 -4.94 -21.11
CA LYS A 191 -8.93 -4.87 -21.93
C LYS A 191 -8.51 -3.44 -22.25
N GLU A 192 -9.43 -2.50 -22.48
CA GLU A 192 -9.08 -1.09 -22.67
C GLU A 192 -8.59 -0.43 -21.36
N ILE A 193 -9.27 -0.66 -20.23
CA ILE A 193 -8.82 -0.14 -18.91
C ILE A 193 -7.40 -0.62 -18.60
N ILE A 194 -7.10 -1.90 -18.83
CA ILE A 194 -5.73 -2.44 -18.68
C ILE A 194 -4.76 -1.71 -19.62
N LYS A 195 -5.08 -1.49 -20.90
CA LYS A 195 -4.19 -0.80 -21.85
C LYS A 195 -3.90 0.64 -21.44
N GLU A 196 -4.88 1.35 -20.91
CA GLU A 196 -4.70 2.74 -20.45
C GLU A 196 -3.92 2.80 -19.13
N GLU A 197 -4.42 2.16 -18.07
CA GLU A 197 -3.87 2.31 -16.71
C GLU A 197 -2.47 1.69 -16.56
N THR A 198 -2.17 0.59 -17.26
CA THR A 198 -0.84 -0.04 -17.21
C THR A 198 0.20 0.67 -18.07
N ASN A 199 -0.18 1.66 -18.88
CA ASN A 199 0.74 2.32 -19.82
C ASN A 199 1.87 3.08 -19.11
N GLN A 200 1.52 3.89 -18.09
CA GLN A 200 2.46 4.68 -17.29
C GLN A 200 2.26 4.41 -15.80
N THR A 201 2.56 3.16 -15.41
CA THR A 201 2.40 2.70 -14.02
C THR A 201 3.12 3.62 -13.01
N PRO A 202 2.62 3.76 -11.77
CA PRO A 202 3.30 4.55 -10.73
C PRO A 202 4.75 4.13 -10.46
N GLN A 203 5.09 2.86 -10.72
CA GLN A 203 6.43 2.29 -10.55
C GLN A 203 7.48 2.83 -11.54
N LEU A 204 7.04 3.43 -12.66
CA LEU A 204 7.90 3.96 -13.72
C LEU A 204 7.95 5.50 -13.75
N ARG A 205 7.38 6.17 -12.73
CA ARG A 205 7.43 7.63 -12.60
C ARG A 205 8.78 8.06 -12.04
N SER A 206 9.36 9.12 -12.61
CA SER A 206 10.60 9.73 -12.10
C SER A 206 10.49 10.06 -10.61
N PRO A 207 11.51 9.75 -9.78
CA PRO A 207 11.57 10.20 -8.39
C PRO A 207 11.86 11.71 -8.28
N PHE A 208 12.32 12.36 -9.36
CA PHE A 208 12.56 13.80 -9.42
C PHE A 208 11.37 14.54 -10.01
N SER A 209 10.93 15.60 -9.34
CA SER A 209 9.95 16.58 -9.83
C SER A 209 10.55 17.56 -10.83
N SER A 210 9.76 18.04 -11.80
CA SER A 210 10.14 19.16 -12.66
C SER A 210 10.40 20.43 -11.83
N THR A 211 11.48 21.14 -12.12
CA THR A 211 11.75 22.49 -11.60
C THR A 211 10.76 23.50 -12.21
N PRO A 212 9.99 24.27 -11.42
CA PRO A 212 9.05 25.24 -11.96
C PRO A 212 9.76 26.35 -12.76
N GLY A 213 9.45 26.46 -14.04
CA GLY A 213 9.99 27.48 -14.96
C GLY A 213 11.06 26.97 -15.92
N GLU A 214 11.68 25.80 -15.66
CA GLU A 214 12.57 25.16 -16.63
C GLU A 214 11.77 24.19 -17.52
N GLY A 215 11.99 24.25 -18.84
CA GLY A 215 11.25 23.43 -19.83
C GLY A 215 11.57 21.93 -19.81
N HIS A 216 12.30 21.45 -18.80
CA HIS A 216 12.72 20.05 -18.66
C HIS A 216 11.53 19.15 -18.32
N ARG A 217 10.91 18.58 -19.36
CA ARG A 217 9.87 17.55 -19.20
C ARG A 217 10.44 16.35 -18.42
N VAL A 218 9.83 16.06 -17.27
CA VAL A 218 10.05 14.78 -16.57
C VAL A 218 9.70 13.64 -17.52
N LYS A 219 10.59 12.65 -17.62
CA LYS A 219 10.40 11.50 -18.50
C LYS A 219 9.41 10.52 -17.89
N HIS A 220 8.32 10.26 -18.60
CA HIS A 220 7.31 9.27 -18.27
C HIS A 220 7.40 8.09 -19.24
N LEU A 221 8.35 7.19 -18.98
CA LEU A 221 8.56 5.96 -19.76
C LEU A 221 7.29 5.09 -19.70
N THR A 222 6.88 4.55 -20.85
CA THR A 222 5.79 3.57 -20.87
C THR A 222 6.29 2.17 -20.53
N LEU A 223 5.38 1.32 -20.04
CA LEU A 223 5.71 -0.07 -19.71
C LEU A 223 6.25 -0.83 -20.93
N ASP A 224 5.67 -0.65 -22.12
CA ASP A 224 6.14 -1.33 -23.34
C ASP A 224 7.50 -0.82 -23.85
N GLN A 225 7.85 0.46 -23.61
CA GLN A 225 9.16 1.01 -23.96
C GLN A 225 10.28 0.42 -23.11
N ILE A 226 10.07 0.31 -21.79
CA ILE A 226 11.14 0.04 -20.82
C ILE A 226 11.20 -1.42 -20.35
N TYR A 227 10.12 -2.19 -20.50
CA TYR A 227 10.08 -3.57 -20.04
C TYR A 227 11.16 -4.42 -20.73
N THR A 228 11.94 -5.12 -19.91
CA THR A 228 13.03 -6.00 -20.31
C THR A 228 12.78 -7.34 -19.65
N LYS A 229 12.75 -8.42 -20.43
CA LYS A 229 12.25 -9.73 -19.98
C LYS A 229 13.12 -10.24 -18.82
N LEU A 230 12.54 -10.33 -17.62
CA LEU A 230 13.25 -10.81 -16.44
C LEU A 230 13.68 -12.27 -16.62
N VAL A 231 14.85 -12.62 -16.06
CA VAL A 231 15.27 -14.02 -15.95
C VAL A 231 14.47 -14.67 -14.82
N VAL A 232 13.72 -15.71 -15.19
CA VAL A 232 12.86 -16.49 -14.30
C VAL A 232 13.34 -17.95 -14.37
N VAL A 233 13.41 -18.64 -13.23
CA VAL A 233 13.92 -20.01 -13.15
C VAL A 233 13.00 -20.86 -12.25
N PRO A 234 12.56 -22.06 -12.67
CA PRO A 234 11.76 -22.94 -11.82
C PRO A 234 12.58 -23.50 -10.64
N ASP A 235 11.88 -23.88 -9.57
CA ASP A 235 12.32 -24.74 -8.46
C ASP A 235 13.53 -24.27 -7.62
N MET A 236 14.17 -23.15 -7.96
CA MET A 236 15.25 -22.57 -7.17
C MET A 236 14.79 -21.85 -5.88
N ALA A 237 13.48 -21.72 -5.67
CA ALA A 237 12.88 -20.91 -4.60
C ALA A 237 12.94 -21.53 -3.17
N ASN A 238 13.86 -22.44 -2.91
CA ASN A 238 14.12 -22.98 -1.58
C ASN A 238 15.16 -22.10 -0.84
N TYR A 239 14.72 -21.28 0.12
CA TYR A 239 15.59 -20.34 0.84
C TYR A 239 15.68 -20.68 2.33
N ASP A 240 16.89 -21.00 2.79
CA ASP A 240 17.21 -20.97 4.21
C ASP A 240 17.54 -19.52 4.62
N PHE A 241 16.79 -18.98 5.58
CA PHE A 241 17.03 -17.66 6.19
C PHE A 241 17.52 -17.74 7.64
N THR A 242 18.06 -18.87 8.07
CA THR A 242 18.92 -18.94 9.25
C THR A 242 20.26 -18.20 9.00
N GLY A 243 21.16 -18.18 9.98
CA GLY A 243 22.44 -17.47 9.88
C GLY A 243 22.36 -15.94 10.05
N ASP A 244 23.48 -15.27 9.76
CA ASP A 244 23.68 -13.84 9.97
C ASP A 244 23.23 -12.96 8.77
N ARG A 245 23.48 -11.64 8.84
CA ARG A 245 23.11 -10.70 7.76
C ARG A 245 23.89 -10.92 6.45
N LEU A 246 25.15 -11.35 6.53
CA LEU A 246 26.00 -11.63 5.37
C LEU A 246 25.65 -12.99 4.74
N GLU A 247 25.31 -13.98 5.55
CA GLU A 247 24.80 -15.27 5.11
C GLU A 247 23.46 -15.11 4.37
N LYS A 248 22.51 -14.36 4.95
CA LYS A 248 21.23 -14.03 4.30
C LYS A 248 21.38 -13.26 2.98
N LEU A 249 22.50 -12.55 2.76
CA LEU A 249 22.81 -11.94 1.47
C LEU A 249 23.31 -12.96 0.43
N LYS A 250 24.09 -13.97 0.85
CA LYS A 250 24.58 -15.05 -0.03
C LYS A 250 23.45 -15.92 -0.58
N VAL A 251 22.37 -16.15 0.17
CA VAL A 251 21.22 -16.97 -0.26
C VAL A 251 20.65 -16.48 -1.61
N TYR A 252 20.64 -15.16 -1.83
CA TYR A 252 20.17 -14.53 -3.06
C TYR A 252 21.18 -14.49 -4.22
N THR A 253 22.36 -15.09 -4.06
CA THR A 253 23.46 -15.05 -5.05
C THR A 253 23.57 -16.40 -5.77
N ARG A 254 22.45 -16.83 -6.36
CA ARG A 254 22.33 -18.05 -7.16
C ARG A 254 22.33 -17.70 -8.64
N SER A 255 23.03 -18.50 -9.45
CA SER A 255 22.97 -18.43 -10.91
C SER A 255 22.09 -19.56 -11.42
N GLY A 256 21.09 -19.24 -12.24
CA GLY A 256 20.32 -20.26 -12.96
C GLY A 256 21.16 -20.95 -14.04
N GLY A 257 20.86 -22.21 -14.31
CA GLY A 257 21.40 -22.93 -15.46
C GLY A 257 20.62 -22.59 -16.73
N GLU A 258 21.32 -22.32 -17.84
CA GLU A 258 20.76 -21.73 -19.07
C GLU A 258 19.53 -22.49 -19.61
N ASN A 259 19.53 -23.82 -19.49
CA ASN A 259 18.49 -24.72 -20.04
C ASN A 259 17.17 -24.77 -19.27
N THR A 260 16.98 -23.96 -18.21
CA THR A 260 15.80 -24.04 -17.32
C THR A 260 14.84 -22.84 -17.41
N THR A 261 15.17 -21.80 -18.18
CA THR A 261 14.36 -20.56 -18.20
C THR A 261 13.11 -20.65 -19.09
N PRO A 262 11.93 -20.14 -18.66
CA PRO A 262 10.73 -20.04 -19.49
C PRO A 262 10.98 -19.24 -20.76
N ARG A 263 10.62 -19.76 -21.94
CA ARG A 263 10.78 -19.05 -23.22
C ARG A 263 9.74 -17.94 -23.37
N GLY A 264 8.52 -18.16 -22.89
CA GLY A 264 7.48 -17.13 -22.80
C GLY A 264 6.47 -17.36 -21.67
N PRO A 265 5.46 -16.48 -21.54
CA PRO A 265 4.36 -16.63 -20.58
C PRO A 265 3.65 -17.99 -20.59
N GLU A 266 3.53 -18.63 -21.75
CA GLU A 266 2.89 -19.94 -21.90
C GLU A 266 3.77 -21.12 -21.44
N ASP A 267 4.99 -20.87 -20.95
CA ASP A 267 5.77 -21.84 -20.16
C ASP A 267 5.58 -21.62 -18.63
N ILE A 268 5.04 -20.46 -18.23
CA ILE A 268 4.74 -20.11 -16.83
C ILE A 268 3.33 -20.60 -16.45
N LEU A 269 2.33 -20.30 -17.29
CA LEU A 269 0.95 -20.76 -17.16
C LEU A 269 0.54 -21.55 -18.40
N ASP A 270 -0.03 -22.74 -18.19
CA ASP A 270 -0.47 -23.65 -19.25
C ASP A 270 -1.61 -24.55 -18.71
N HIS A 271 -2.08 -25.54 -19.48
CA HIS A 271 -3.15 -26.44 -19.04
C HIS A 271 -2.80 -27.34 -17.85
N GLU A 272 -1.51 -27.68 -17.65
CA GLU A 272 -1.02 -28.51 -16.55
C GLU A 272 -0.65 -27.68 -15.33
N ASN A 273 -0.25 -26.42 -15.53
CA ASN A 273 0.33 -25.54 -14.53
C ASN A 273 -0.50 -24.26 -14.39
N LYS A 274 -1.39 -24.27 -13.39
CA LYS A 274 -2.43 -23.27 -13.19
C LYS A 274 -2.29 -22.49 -11.89
N ASN A 275 -1.96 -23.14 -10.77
CA ASN A 275 -1.61 -22.46 -9.54
C ASN A 275 -0.08 -22.29 -9.47
N VAL A 276 0.41 -21.07 -9.66
CA VAL A 276 1.83 -20.79 -9.89
C VAL A 276 2.33 -19.67 -8.98
N LEU A 277 3.50 -19.87 -8.38
CA LEU A 277 4.10 -18.92 -7.43
C LEU A 277 5.34 -18.25 -8.03
N ILE A 278 5.31 -16.92 -8.15
CA ILE A 278 6.45 -16.08 -8.52
C ILE A 278 7.10 -15.49 -7.26
N VAL A 279 8.32 -15.95 -6.99
CA VAL A 279 9.12 -15.59 -5.82
C VAL A 279 10.25 -14.65 -6.24
N GLY A 280 10.64 -13.72 -5.36
CA GLY A 280 11.78 -12.85 -5.64
C GLY A 280 11.95 -11.67 -4.69
N ARG A 281 13.15 -11.07 -4.73
CA ARG A 281 13.60 -9.95 -3.89
C ARG A 281 12.71 -8.69 -3.99
N PRO A 282 12.78 -7.77 -3.00
CA PRO A 282 12.28 -6.40 -3.16
C PRO A 282 12.87 -5.74 -4.41
N GLY A 283 12.07 -4.98 -5.15
CA GLY A 283 12.53 -4.23 -6.33
C GLY A 283 12.91 -5.08 -7.56
N ILE A 284 12.79 -6.42 -7.50
CA ILE A 284 13.24 -7.32 -8.58
C ILE A 284 12.29 -7.37 -9.80
N GLY A 285 11.13 -6.71 -9.72
CA GLY A 285 10.21 -6.56 -10.85
C GLY A 285 8.99 -7.50 -10.87
N LYS A 286 8.70 -8.26 -9.79
CA LYS A 286 7.54 -9.19 -9.73
C LYS A 286 6.22 -8.57 -10.18
N THR A 287 5.79 -7.48 -9.51
CA THR A 287 4.57 -6.74 -9.86
C THR A 287 4.61 -6.27 -11.31
N LEU A 288 5.73 -5.70 -11.76
CA LEU A 288 5.91 -5.20 -13.13
C LEU A 288 5.79 -6.33 -14.18
N CYS A 289 6.29 -7.52 -13.88
CA CYS A 289 6.14 -8.71 -14.71
C CYS A 289 4.67 -9.15 -14.81
N CYS A 290 3.93 -9.14 -13.69
CA CYS A 290 2.52 -9.50 -13.68
C CYS A 290 1.64 -8.42 -14.35
N THR A 291 1.95 -7.14 -14.17
CA THR A 291 1.30 -6.04 -14.89
C THR A 291 1.58 -6.12 -16.41
N LYS A 292 2.80 -6.49 -16.80
CA LYS A 292 3.16 -6.72 -18.21
C LYS A 292 2.44 -7.94 -18.81
N LEU A 293 2.32 -9.03 -18.05
CA LEU A 293 1.57 -10.23 -18.42
C LEU A 293 0.10 -9.89 -18.72
N LEU A 294 -0.55 -9.18 -17.79
CA LEU A 294 -1.93 -8.71 -17.93
C LEU A 294 -2.10 -7.78 -19.15
N ARG A 295 -1.14 -6.85 -19.34
CA ARG A 295 -1.12 -5.92 -20.48
C ARG A 295 -0.98 -6.64 -21.83
N ASP A 296 -0.11 -7.65 -21.92
CA ASP A 296 0.07 -8.40 -23.16
C ASP A 296 -1.10 -9.34 -23.47
N TRP A 297 -1.82 -9.84 -22.45
CA TRP A 297 -3.16 -10.45 -22.66
C TRP A 297 -4.17 -9.44 -23.21
N ALA A 298 -4.21 -8.23 -22.67
CA ALA A 298 -5.15 -7.19 -23.14
C ALA A 298 -4.88 -6.76 -24.59
N PHE A 299 -3.63 -6.82 -25.05
CA PHE A 299 -3.26 -6.65 -26.46
C PHE A 299 -3.42 -7.91 -27.34
N ASN A 300 -3.95 -9.02 -26.81
CA ASN A 300 -4.01 -10.32 -27.50
C ASN A 300 -2.65 -10.77 -28.04
N LYS A 301 -1.60 -10.70 -27.22
CA LYS A 301 -0.25 -11.21 -27.54
C LYS A 301 0.06 -12.54 -26.87
N VAL A 302 -0.61 -12.85 -25.76
CA VAL A 302 -0.45 -14.08 -24.95
C VAL A 302 -1.79 -14.52 -24.38
N PHE A 303 -1.94 -15.81 -24.08
CA PHE A 303 -3.19 -16.41 -23.60
C PHE A 303 -4.39 -16.11 -24.53
N HIS A 304 -4.06 -16.13 -25.82
CA HIS A 304 -4.91 -16.11 -27.00
C HIS A 304 -5.81 -17.32 -27.18
N GLU A 305 -7.08 -17.23 -27.60
CA GLU A 305 -7.61 -18.34 -28.39
C GLU A 305 -6.86 -18.36 -29.74
N SER A 306 -5.96 -19.31 -29.93
CA SER A 306 -5.20 -19.51 -31.18
C SER A 306 -4.89 -21.00 -31.41
N PRO A 307 -4.51 -21.42 -32.63
CA PRO A 307 -4.23 -22.84 -32.92
C PRO A 307 -3.08 -23.44 -32.10
N ASP A 308 -2.14 -22.60 -31.64
CA ASP A 308 -0.92 -23.01 -30.94
C ASP A 308 -0.95 -22.70 -29.43
N SER A 309 -1.99 -22.03 -28.93
CA SER A 309 -2.04 -21.55 -27.54
C SER A 309 -2.18 -22.69 -26.52
N LYS A 310 -1.30 -22.73 -25.50
CA LYS A 310 -1.39 -23.77 -24.45
C LYS A 310 -2.47 -23.54 -23.40
N ILE A 311 -2.99 -22.31 -23.31
CA ILE A 311 -4.10 -21.90 -22.44
C ILE A 311 -4.59 -20.52 -22.88
N HIS A 312 -5.86 -20.21 -22.65
CA HIS A 312 -6.42 -18.87 -22.90
C HIS A 312 -7.46 -18.47 -21.86
N PHE A 313 -7.58 -17.15 -21.67
CA PHE A 313 -8.43 -16.55 -20.66
C PHE A 313 -9.35 -15.51 -21.28
N ASP A 314 -10.62 -15.55 -20.90
CA ASP A 314 -11.63 -14.58 -21.27
C ASP A 314 -11.77 -13.50 -20.18
N ALA A 315 -11.58 -13.86 -18.90
CA ALA A 315 -11.58 -12.93 -17.77
C ALA A 315 -10.26 -12.95 -16.99
N THR A 316 -9.78 -11.77 -16.59
CA THR A 316 -8.56 -11.61 -15.80
C THR A 316 -8.77 -10.64 -14.63
N PHE A 317 -8.30 -11.00 -13.43
CA PHE A 317 -8.46 -10.19 -12.22
C PHE A 317 -7.10 -9.95 -11.55
N PHE A 318 -6.76 -8.70 -11.23
CA PHE A 318 -5.49 -8.33 -10.58
C PHE A 318 -5.71 -7.86 -9.14
N ILE A 319 -5.41 -8.72 -8.17
CA ILE A 319 -5.68 -8.52 -6.74
C ILE A 319 -4.36 -8.21 -6.02
N LYS A 320 -4.17 -6.97 -5.56
CA LYS A 320 -3.05 -6.64 -4.67
C LYS A 320 -3.44 -6.87 -3.22
N PHE A 321 -2.78 -7.81 -2.54
CA PHE A 321 -3.07 -8.12 -1.13
C PHE A 321 -3.08 -6.88 -0.22
N LYS A 322 -2.16 -5.94 -0.46
CA LYS A 322 -2.08 -4.71 0.32
C LYS A 322 -3.33 -3.83 0.31
N ALA A 323 -4.16 -3.90 -0.74
CA ALA A 323 -5.41 -3.14 -0.82
C ALA A 323 -6.45 -3.66 0.19
N PHE A 324 -6.38 -4.93 0.56
CA PHE A 324 -7.33 -5.62 1.43
C PHE A 324 -6.85 -5.70 2.90
N ASN A 325 -5.76 -5.01 3.25
CA ASN A 325 -5.22 -4.90 4.62
C ASN A 325 -6.12 -4.16 5.64
N ALA A 326 -7.31 -3.75 5.23
CA ALA A 326 -8.38 -3.17 6.05
C ALA A 326 -9.77 -3.61 5.55
N ALA A 327 -9.85 -4.65 4.71
CA ALA A 327 -11.11 -5.20 4.23
C ALA A 327 -11.78 -6.06 5.32
N ASN A 328 -13.10 -5.97 5.39
CA ASN A 328 -13.93 -6.93 6.11
C ASN A 328 -14.12 -8.19 5.26
N ASP A 329 -14.94 -9.13 5.71
CA ASP A 329 -15.27 -10.35 4.97
C ASP A 329 -15.98 -10.05 3.63
N LEU A 330 -15.50 -10.68 2.57
CA LEU A 330 -15.93 -10.49 1.18
C LEU A 330 -16.50 -11.78 0.62
N SER A 331 -17.51 -11.68 -0.24
CA SER A 331 -17.87 -12.76 -1.17
C SER A 331 -16.86 -12.80 -2.33
N LEU A 332 -16.84 -13.90 -3.07
CA LEU A 332 -15.95 -14.01 -4.23
C LEU A 332 -16.26 -12.95 -5.30
N ARG A 333 -17.55 -12.64 -5.53
CA ARG A 333 -17.96 -11.60 -6.50
C ARG A 333 -17.45 -10.22 -6.10
N GLU A 334 -17.49 -9.88 -4.81
CA GLU A 334 -16.97 -8.60 -4.30
C GLU A 334 -15.45 -8.53 -4.41
N LEU A 335 -14.73 -9.63 -4.14
CA LEU A 335 -13.27 -9.68 -4.33
C LEU A 335 -12.89 -9.45 -5.80
N LEU A 336 -13.50 -10.17 -6.74
CA LEU A 336 -13.18 -10.04 -8.16
C LEU A 336 -13.60 -8.67 -8.73
N SER A 337 -14.75 -8.13 -8.31
CA SER A 337 -15.18 -6.76 -8.68
C SER A 337 -14.32 -5.65 -8.06
N SER A 338 -13.49 -5.98 -7.06
CA SER A 338 -12.55 -5.07 -6.42
C SER A 338 -11.11 -5.23 -6.92
N SER A 339 -10.88 -5.96 -8.03
CA SER A 339 -9.55 -6.08 -8.61
C SER A 339 -9.11 -4.77 -9.26
N GLU A 340 -7.79 -4.52 -9.30
CA GLU A 340 -7.26 -3.44 -10.14
C GLU A 340 -7.59 -3.69 -11.61
N HIS A 341 -7.75 -2.60 -12.36
CA HIS A 341 -8.13 -2.58 -13.77
C HIS A 341 -9.50 -3.20 -14.10
N SER A 342 -10.34 -3.49 -13.10
CA SER A 342 -11.74 -3.88 -13.29
C SER A 342 -12.59 -2.67 -13.72
N PRO A 343 -13.63 -2.85 -14.56
CA PRO A 343 -14.65 -1.85 -14.80
C PRO A 343 -15.25 -1.29 -13.50
N SER A 344 -15.50 0.03 -13.47
CA SER A 344 -16.03 0.74 -12.29
C SER A 344 -17.52 0.51 -11.98
N HIS A 345 -18.18 -0.34 -12.77
CA HIS A 345 -19.56 -0.77 -12.55
C HIS A 345 -19.55 -2.17 -11.92
N PRO A 346 -20.57 -2.53 -11.10
CA PRO A 346 -20.69 -3.89 -10.60
C PRO A 346 -20.66 -4.90 -11.75
N MET A 347 -19.92 -5.99 -11.56
CA MET A 347 -19.90 -7.11 -12.51
C MET A 347 -21.33 -7.58 -12.79
N ASP A 348 -21.72 -7.64 -14.05
CA ASP A 348 -23.07 -8.04 -14.50
C ASP A 348 -23.41 -9.48 -14.09
N ASP A 349 -24.70 -9.81 -13.94
CA ASP A 349 -25.14 -11.16 -13.55
C ASP A 349 -24.82 -12.23 -14.61
N GLU A 350 -24.86 -11.91 -15.91
CA GLU A 350 -24.44 -12.82 -16.97
C GLU A 350 -22.92 -13.04 -16.96
N VAL A 351 -22.15 -11.98 -16.71
CA VAL A 351 -20.68 -12.05 -16.57
C VAL A 351 -20.29 -12.88 -15.35
N TRP A 352 -20.93 -12.63 -14.21
CA TRP A 352 -20.71 -13.37 -12.98
C TRP A 352 -21.06 -14.85 -13.12
N LYS A 353 -22.20 -15.15 -13.76
CA LYS A 353 -22.56 -16.54 -14.11
C LYS A 353 -21.52 -17.17 -15.04
N TYR A 354 -21.08 -16.47 -16.09
CA TYR A 354 -20.07 -17.00 -17.01
C TYR A 354 -18.76 -17.35 -16.28
N VAL A 355 -18.30 -16.50 -15.35
CA VAL A 355 -17.12 -16.74 -14.50
C VAL A 355 -17.27 -17.98 -13.62
N LEU A 356 -18.46 -18.26 -13.09
CA LEU A 356 -18.75 -19.46 -12.31
C LEU A 356 -18.87 -20.73 -13.18
N ASP A 357 -19.48 -20.62 -14.37
CA ASP A 357 -19.71 -21.73 -15.30
C ASP A 357 -18.44 -22.09 -16.11
N ASN A 358 -17.47 -21.17 -16.24
CA ASN A 358 -16.25 -21.33 -17.05
C ASN A 358 -14.95 -20.97 -16.30
N PRO A 359 -14.69 -21.53 -15.10
CA PRO A 359 -13.50 -21.21 -14.32
C PRO A 359 -12.19 -21.42 -15.10
N GLN A 360 -12.13 -22.40 -16.00
CA GLN A 360 -10.98 -22.66 -16.87
C GLN A 360 -10.61 -21.51 -17.84
N ARG A 361 -11.49 -20.51 -18.01
CA ARG A 361 -11.27 -19.30 -18.80
C ARG A 361 -10.91 -18.08 -17.93
N VAL A 362 -10.64 -18.28 -16.63
CA VAL A 362 -10.36 -17.22 -15.67
C VAL A 362 -8.90 -17.29 -15.20
N LEU A 363 -8.22 -16.14 -15.19
CA LEU A 363 -6.91 -15.93 -14.57
C LEU A 363 -7.03 -14.93 -13.42
N ILE A 364 -6.56 -15.31 -12.23
CA ILE A 364 -6.52 -14.45 -11.05
C ILE A 364 -5.07 -14.25 -10.63
N ILE A 365 -4.60 -13.01 -10.68
CA ILE A 365 -3.26 -12.63 -10.27
C ILE A 365 -3.33 -12.06 -8.84
N PHE A 366 -2.58 -12.65 -7.92
CA PHE A 366 -2.49 -12.24 -6.51
C PHE A 366 -1.10 -11.67 -6.21
N ASP A 367 -0.96 -10.35 -6.20
CA ASP A 367 0.35 -9.68 -6.03
C ASP A 367 0.62 -9.28 -4.56
N GLY A 368 1.77 -9.72 -4.04
CA GLY A 368 2.35 -9.22 -2.79
C GLY A 368 1.86 -9.87 -1.50
N ILE A 369 1.96 -11.21 -1.34
CA ILE A 369 1.69 -11.89 -0.05
C ILE A 369 2.54 -11.32 1.10
N ASP A 370 3.76 -10.88 0.79
CA ASP A 370 4.66 -10.21 1.73
C ASP A 370 4.16 -8.84 2.24
N GLU A 371 3.13 -8.27 1.61
CA GLU A 371 2.49 -7.02 2.03
C GLU A 371 1.15 -7.26 2.78
N PHE A 372 0.72 -8.51 2.97
CA PHE A 372 -0.55 -8.84 3.62
C PHE A 372 -0.42 -9.01 5.14
N LYS A 373 -1.19 -8.23 5.93
CA LYS A 373 -1.19 -8.28 7.40
C LYS A 373 -1.67 -9.61 8.00
N HIS A 374 -2.33 -10.45 7.21
CA HIS A 374 -2.93 -11.71 7.65
C HIS A 374 -2.40 -12.93 6.87
N ASN A 375 -1.22 -12.81 6.25
CA ASN A 375 -0.58 -13.93 5.55
C ASN A 375 -0.33 -15.14 6.46
N SER A 376 -0.03 -14.93 7.75
CA SER A 376 0.11 -16.00 8.75
C SER A 376 -1.18 -16.79 9.07
N LYS A 377 -2.31 -16.45 8.44
CA LYS A 377 -3.60 -17.17 8.56
C LYS A 377 -3.92 -18.03 7.33
N ILE A 378 -3.14 -17.93 6.25
CA ILE A 378 -3.31 -18.76 5.07
C ILE A 378 -2.97 -20.21 5.48
N GLY A 379 -3.87 -21.15 5.21
CA GLY A 379 -3.82 -22.53 5.69
C GLY A 379 -4.77 -22.82 6.86
N GLU A 380 -5.39 -21.83 7.52
CA GLU A 380 -6.40 -22.10 8.55
C GLU A 380 -7.56 -22.94 8.00
N GLU A 381 -7.98 -22.73 6.74
CA GLU A 381 -9.11 -23.46 6.10
C GLU A 381 -8.73 -24.85 5.57
N ASN A 382 -7.48 -25.29 5.76
CA ASN A 382 -7.01 -26.66 5.50
C ASN A 382 -7.04 -27.52 6.78
N PHE A 383 -6.87 -26.93 7.96
CA PHE A 383 -6.85 -27.64 9.24
C PHE A 383 -8.17 -27.51 10.02
N GLU A 384 -8.78 -26.32 10.02
CA GLU A 384 -10.03 -26.02 10.73
C GLU A 384 -10.93 -25.14 9.83
N PRO A 385 -11.62 -25.74 8.83
CA PRO A 385 -12.45 -25.00 7.87
C PRO A 385 -13.66 -24.37 8.56
N LYS A 386 -13.63 -23.04 8.71
CA LYS A 386 -14.71 -22.21 9.29
C LYS A 386 -15.74 -21.80 8.25
N PHE A 387 -15.34 -21.63 7.00
CA PHE A 387 -16.20 -21.20 5.90
C PHE A 387 -16.47 -22.36 4.94
N ARG A 388 -17.63 -22.36 4.27
CA ARG A 388 -17.94 -23.37 3.24
C ARG A 388 -17.25 -22.99 1.93
N ASN A 389 -17.40 -23.86 0.93
CA ASN A 389 -16.85 -23.64 -0.41
C ASN A 389 -17.95 -23.10 -1.32
N ARG A 390 -18.31 -21.83 -1.11
CA ARG A 390 -19.40 -21.11 -1.76
C ARG A 390 -18.97 -19.72 -2.19
N ALA A 391 -19.47 -19.26 -3.34
CA ALA A 391 -19.04 -17.99 -3.94
C ALA A 391 -19.82 -16.76 -3.40
N ASP A 392 -21.03 -16.99 -2.89
CA ASP A 392 -21.91 -16.03 -2.21
C ASP A 392 -21.52 -15.82 -0.72
N GLU A 393 -20.83 -16.79 -0.12
CA GLU A 393 -20.44 -16.75 1.28
C GLU A 393 -19.33 -15.72 1.52
N LYS A 394 -19.55 -14.81 2.49
CA LYS A 394 -18.57 -13.81 2.89
C LYS A 394 -17.53 -14.42 3.82
N MET A 395 -16.25 -14.25 3.49
CA MET A 395 -15.12 -14.73 4.27
C MET A 395 -13.89 -13.80 4.09
N PRO A 396 -12.92 -13.82 5.00
CA PRO A 396 -11.74 -12.95 4.92
C PRO A 396 -10.80 -13.37 3.78
N LEU A 397 -9.97 -12.44 3.31
CA LEU A 397 -9.14 -12.67 2.10
C LEU A 397 -8.20 -13.88 2.20
N TYR A 398 -7.69 -14.26 3.38
CA TYR A 398 -6.86 -15.47 3.50
C TYR A 398 -7.65 -16.74 3.12
N ALA A 399 -8.92 -16.83 3.51
CA ALA A 399 -9.80 -17.95 3.19
C ALA A 399 -10.22 -17.94 1.71
N LEU A 400 -10.54 -16.78 1.13
CA LEU A 400 -10.80 -16.65 -0.31
C LEU A 400 -9.58 -17.06 -1.14
N TYR A 401 -8.40 -16.53 -0.80
CA TYR A 401 -7.15 -16.84 -1.50
C TYR A 401 -6.82 -18.34 -1.42
N GLU A 402 -6.84 -18.91 -0.21
CA GLU A 402 -6.54 -20.33 0.00
C GLU A 402 -7.51 -21.22 -0.80
N LYS A 403 -8.82 -20.91 -0.77
CA LYS A 403 -9.83 -21.68 -1.50
C LYS A 403 -9.70 -21.55 -3.02
N LEU A 404 -9.27 -20.40 -3.54
CA LEU A 404 -8.99 -20.22 -4.97
C LEU A 404 -7.71 -20.97 -5.38
N ALA A 405 -6.61 -20.80 -4.65
CA ALA A 405 -5.34 -21.47 -4.93
C ALA A 405 -5.41 -23.00 -4.82
N THR A 406 -6.27 -23.53 -3.93
CA THR A 406 -6.53 -24.97 -3.78
C THR A 406 -7.71 -25.49 -4.63
N GLY A 407 -8.30 -24.67 -5.50
CA GLY A 407 -9.42 -25.05 -6.36
C GLY A 407 -10.74 -25.38 -5.63
N LYS A 408 -10.82 -25.17 -4.30
CA LYS A 408 -12.06 -25.24 -3.51
C LYS A 408 -13.11 -24.22 -3.99
N LEU A 409 -12.68 -23.12 -4.61
CA LEU A 409 -13.47 -22.14 -5.36
C LEU A 409 -12.89 -21.99 -6.78
N LEU A 410 -13.74 -21.80 -7.79
CA LEU A 410 -13.37 -21.70 -9.22
C LEU A 410 -12.40 -22.81 -9.69
N ASN A 411 -12.74 -24.07 -9.38
CA ASN A 411 -11.93 -25.23 -9.74
C ASN A 411 -11.57 -25.23 -11.24
N GLY A 412 -10.27 -25.20 -11.55
CA GLY A 412 -9.76 -25.18 -12.93
C GLY A 412 -9.33 -23.80 -13.44
N ALA A 413 -9.57 -22.72 -12.71
CA ALA A 413 -9.01 -21.40 -12.98
C ALA A 413 -7.48 -21.35 -12.77
N ALA A 414 -6.82 -20.38 -13.40
CA ALA A 414 -5.41 -20.09 -13.17
C ALA A 414 -5.23 -19.07 -12.04
N VAL A 415 -4.28 -19.33 -11.14
CA VAL A 415 -3.97 -18.51 -9.98
C VAL A 415 -2.47 -18.21 -9.98
N LEU A 416 -2.10 -16.96 -10.26
CA LEU A 416 -0.70 -16.52 -10.29
C LEU A 416 -0.38 -15.67 -9.06
N THR A 417 0.35 -16.22 -8.11
CA THR A 417 0.70 -15.55 -6.84
C THR A 417 2.09 -14.91 -6.91
N THR A 418 2.30 -13.74 -6.30
CA THR A 418 3.64 -13.18 -6.07
C THR A 418 3.98 -13.03 -4.58
N THR A 419 5.23 -13.34 -4.19
CA THR A 419 5.70 -13.17 -2.81
C THR A 419 7.20 -12.86 -2.70
N ARG A 420 7.66 -12.36 -1.55
CA ARG A 420 9.08 -12.37 -1.17
C ARG A 420 9.42 -13.71 -0.52
N PRO A 421 10.67 -14.19 -0.69
CA PRO A 421 11.21 -15.33 0.06
C PRO A 421 10.94 -15.29 1.57
N THR A 422 10.94 -14.10 2.17
CA THR A 422 10.67 -13.88 3.60
C THR A 422 9.23 -14.16 4.06
N ALA A 423 8.31 -14.48 3.14
CA ALA A 423 6.92 -14.82 3.43
C ALA A 423 6.49 -16.18 2.81
N LEU A 424 7.45 -17.03 2.43
CA LEU A 424 7.17 -18.39 1.93
C LEU A 424 6.57 -19.29 3.02
N SER A 425 7.02 -19.16 4.27
CA SER A 425 6.49 -19.92 5.40
C SER A 425 5.03 -19.60 5.75
N CYS A 426 4.47 -18.52 5.21
CA CYS A 426 3.05 -18.21 5.30
C CYS A 426 2.20 -19.01 4.29
N ILE A 427 2.80 -19.74 3.34
CA ILE A 427 2.11 -20.44 2.25
C ILE A 427 2.63 -21.86 2.00
N GLU A 428 3.39 -22.46 2.94
CA GLU A 428 3.78 -23.88 2.91
C GLU A 428 2.57 -24.84 2.85
N CYS A 429 1.40 -24.34 3.28
CA CYS A 429 0.09 -25.00 3.23
C CYS A 429 -0.60 -24.97 1.87
N VAL A 430 -0.05 -24.27 0.86
CA VAL A 430 -0.63 -24.12 -0.49
C VAL A 430 0.22 -24.89 -1.50
N SER A 431 -0.36 -25.90 -2.13
CA SER A 431 0.27 -26.65 -3.22
C SER A 431 0.27 -25.83 -4.51
N PHE A 432 1.45 -25.53 -5.05
CA PHE A 432 1.64 -24.88 -6.36
C PHE A 432 2.16 -25.89 -7.39
N ASP A 433 1.70 -25.79 -8.63
CA ASP A 433 2.10 -26.67 -9.74
C ASP A 433 3.54 -26.35 -10.20
N LYS A 434 3.89 -25.06 -10.22
CA LYS A 434 5.24 -24.53 -10.47
C LYS A 434 5.57 -23.41 -9.50
N ILE A 435 6.82 -23.37 -9.04
CA ILE A 435 7.38 -22.24 -8.29
C ILE A 435 8.56 -21.66 -9.08
N PHE A 436 8.57 -20.35 -9.26
CA PHE A 436 9.52 -19.62 -10.10
C PHE A 436 10.26 -18.54 -9.30
N GLU A 437 11.60 -18.56 -9.30
CA GLU A 437 12.43 -17.45 -8.81
C GLU A 437 12.70 -16.42 -9.92
N VAL A 438 12.39 -15.15 -9.65
CA VAL A 438 12.85 -14.01 -10.45
C VAL A 438 14.24 -13.59 -9.96
N LEU A 439 15.25 -13.81 -10.79
CA LEU A 439 16.65 -13.54 -10.43
C LEU A 439 16.95 -12.03 -10.47
N GLY A 440 16.85 -11.42 -11.66
CA GLY A 440 17.22 -10.03 -11.93
C GLY A 440 17.55 -9.81 -13.41
N PHE A 441 18.32 -8.76 -13.72
CA PHE A 441 18.89 -8.50 -15.05
C PHE A 441 20.30 -9.09 -15.19
N SER A 442 20.60 -9.73 -16.32
CA SER A 442 21.98 -9.99 -16.75
C SER A 442 22.70 -8.69 -17.16
N SER A 443 24.02 -8.72 -17.39
CA SER A 443 24.78 -7.53 -17.83
C SER A 443 24.30 -7.01 -19.20
N GLU A 444 23.88 -7.93 -20.06
CA GLU A 444 23.32 -7.69 -21.39
C GLU A 444 21.93 -7.04 -21.27
N GLN A 445 21.12 -7.50 -20.32
CA GLN A 445 19.82 -6.92 -20.02
C GLN A 445 19.91 -5.55 -19.34
N VAL A 446 20.94 -5.30 -18.51
CA VAL A 446 21.24 -3.92 -18.04
C VAL A 446 21.58 -3.03 -19.23
N LYS A 447 22.38 -3.49 -20.19
CA LYS A 447 22.69 -2.74 -21.41
C LYS A 447 21.43 -2.47 -22.26
N GLU A 448 20.58 -3.48 -22.45
CA GLU A 448 19.29 -3.36 -23.14
C GLU A 448 18.39 -2.33 -22.44
N TYR A 449 18.26 -2.42 -21.11
CA TYR A 449 17.48 -1.51 -20.28
C TYR A 449 17.99 -0.07 -20.38
N VAL A 450 19.30 0.15 -20.24
CA VAL A 450 19.93 1.48 -20.40
C VAL A 450 19.65 2.04 -21.79
N THR A 451 19.78 1.22 -22.84
CA THR A 451 19.55 1.63 -24.24
C THR A 451 18.08 2.06 -24.46
N LYS A 452 17.11 1.29 -23.94
CA LYS A 452 15.68 1.64 -23.94
C LYS A 452 15.41 2.93 -23.17
N PHE A 453 15.98 3.05 -21.97
CA PHE A 453 15.84 4.22 -21.10
C PHE A 453 16.28 5.51 -21.81
N SER A 454 17.38 5.45 -22.57
CA SER A 454 17.92 6.57 -23.35
C SER A 454 17.40 6.68 -24.79
N ALA A 455 16.46 5.85 -25.24
CA ALA A 455 16.10 5.76 -26.67
C ALA A 455 15.51 7.06 -27.27
N GLU A 456 14.91 7.90 -26.44
CA GLU A 456 14.36 9.22 -26.81
C GLU A 456 15.31 10.40 -26.47
N GLU A 457 16.53 10.10 -26.01
CA GLU A 457 17.56 11.08 -25.64
C GLU A 457 18.58 11.27 -26.78
N ASP A 458 19.53 12.18 -26.60
CA ASP A 458 20.72 12.21 -27.44
C ASP A 458 21.52 10.89 -27.30
N LYS A 459 22.07 10.40 -28.42
CA LYS A 459 22.95 9.23 -28.45
C LYS A 459 24.17 9.43 -27.56
N ASP A 460 24.73 10.64 -27.52
CA ASP A 460 25.84 11.00 -26.64
C ASP A 460 25.49 10.78 -25.16
N ALA A 461 24.23 11.03 -24.76
CA ALA A 461 23.76 10.81 -23.40
C ALA A 461 23.58 9.31 -23.11
N GLY A 462 22.94 8.56 -24.02
CA GLY A 462 22.74 7.11 -23.87
C GLY A 462 24.04 6.32 -23.80
N GLU A 463 24.99 6.63 -24.69
CA GLU A 463 26.33 6.04 -24.63
C GLU A 463 27.06 6.42 -23.34
N THR A 464 26.92 7.66 -22.85
CA THR A 464 27.58 8.10 -21.62
C THR A 464 27.01 7.41 -20.38
N LEU A 465 25.69 7.18 -20.31
CA LEU A 465 25.07 6.35 -19.29
C LEU A 465 25.63 4.91 -19.31
N TRP A 466 25.65 4.26 -20.49
CA TRP A 466 26.18 2.89 -20.59
C TRP A 466 27.68 2.83 -20.27
N ARG A 467 28.48 3.78 -20.75
CA ARG A 467 29.93 3.86 -20.53
C ARG A 467 30.26 3.96 -19.03
N HIS A 468 29.46 4.71 -18.26
CA HIS A 468 29.62 4.81 -16.81
C HIS A 468 29.13 3.57 -16.07
N ILE A 469 27.92 3.09 -16.36
CA ILE A 469 27.32 1.91 -15.71
C ILE A 469 28.15 0.66 -15.98
N GLY A 470 28.43 0.35 -17.25
CA GLY A 470 29.22 -0.80 -17.65
C GLY A 470 30.72 -0.70 -17.31
N GLY A 471 31.26 0.52 -17.23
CA GLY A 471 32.64 0.77 -16.79
C GLY A 471 32.85 0.57 -15.29
N ASN A 472 31.81 0.76 -14.47
CA ASN A 472 31.88 0.63 -13.01
C ASN A 472 31.18 -0.64 -12.52
N ARG A 473 31.97 -1.67 -12.18
CA ARG A 473 31.47 -2.96 -11.66
C ARG A 473 30.55 -2.85 -10.45
N ASN A 474 30.74 -1.85 -9.57
CA ASN A 474 29.89 -1.66 -8.39
C ASN A 474 28.49 -1.16 -8.81
N ILE A 475 28.41 -0.24 -9.77
CA ILE A 475 27.15 0.26 -10.32
C ILE A 475 26.46 -0.84 -11.14
N LEU A 476 27.19 -1.53 -12.02
CA LEU A 476 26.67 -2.63 -12.84
C LEU A 476 26.04 -3.75 -11.99
N SER A 477 26.70 -4.17 -10.90
CA SER A 477 26.19 -5.21 -10.00
C SER A 477 24.94 -4.81 -9.21
N LEU A 478 24.65 -3.51 -9.09
CA LEU A 478 23.42 -3.00 -8.49
C LEU A 478 22.30 -2.84 -9.51
N CYS A 479 22.64 -2.49 -10.76
CA CYS A 479 21.70 -2.47 -11.89
C CYS A 479 21.09 -3.86 -12.21
N TYR A 480 21.66 -4.94 -11.70
CA TYR A 480 21.03 -6.27 -11.67
C TYR A 480 19.60 -6.24 -11.07
N ILE A 481 19.34 -5.35 -10.10
CA ILE A 481 17.98 -5.13 -9.57
C ILE A 481 17.29 -4.06 -10.44
N PRO A 482 16.19 -4.36 -11.16
CA PRO A 482 15.54 -3.41 -12.07
C PRO A 482 15.13 -2.08 -11.43
N ALA A 483 14.65 -2.09 -10.18
CA ALA A 483 14.34 -0.85 -9.45
C ALA A 483 15.59 0.01 -9.18
N SER A 484 16.72 -0.62 -8.84
CA SER A 484 18.01 0.08 -8.68
C SER A 484 18.52 0.59 -10.03
N CYS A 485 18.39 -0.20 -11.10
CA CYS A 485 18.73 0.23 -12.45
C CYS A 485 17.92 1.47 -12.88
N PHE A 486 16.61 1.50 -12.63
CA PHE A 486 15.76 2.65 -12.91
C PHE A 486 16.23 3.92 -12.17
N ILE A 487 16.52 3.81 -10.87
CA ILE A 487 17.00 4.93 -10.05
C ILE A 487 18.37 5.42 -10.55
N ILE A 488 19.29 4.50 -10.85
CA ILE A 488 20.63 4.82 -11.36
C ILE A 488 20.54 5.51 -12.72
N CYS A 489 19.83 4.93 -13.69
CA CYS A 489 19.62 5.53 -15.02
C CYS A 489 18.98 6.92 -14.92
N THR A 490 17.97 7.10 -14.08
CA THR A 490 17.29 8.39 -13.92
C THR A 490 18.21 9.43 -13.28
N THR A 491 18.97 9.06 -12.26
CA THR A 491 19.91 9.97 -11.58
C THR A 491 21.05 10.39 -12.51
N LEU A 492 21.67 9.43 -13.20
CA LEU A 492 22.76 9.72 -14.16
C LEU A 492 22.26 10.56 -15.34
N LEU A 493 21.05 10.32 -15.85
CA LEU A 493 20.47 11.14 -16.92
C LEU A 493 20.24 12.60 -16.48
N GLN A 494 19.75 12.84 -15.26
CA GLN A 494 19.61 14.20 -14.73
C GLN A 494 20.97 14.90 -14.61
N MET A 495 21.99 14.20 -14.11
CA MET A 495 23.35 14.76 -14.01
C MET A 495 23.96 15.08 -15.39
N VAL A 496 23.80 14.19 -16.37
CA VAL A 496 24.27 14.43 -17.76
C VAL A 496 23.54 15.61 -18.41
N LYS A 497 22.24 15.78 -18.15
CA LYS A 497 21.46 16.94 -18.62
C LYS A 497 21.89 18.25 -17.96
N PHE A 498 22.19 18.23 -16.65
CA PHE A 498 22.52 19.44 -15.89
C PHE A 498 23.96 19.95 -16.11
N TYR A 499 24.96 19.04 -16.15
CA TYR A 499 26.38 19.42 -16.29
C TYR A 499 26.94 19.28 -17.72
N GLY A 500 26.19 18.66 -18.64
CA GLY A 500 26.61 18.38 -20.00
C GLY A 500 27.56 17.16 -20.11
N SER A 501 27.52 16.47 -21.25
CA SER A 501 28.22 15.20 -21.49
C SER A 501 29.75 15.24 -21.46
N LYS A 502 30.36 16.44 -21.38
CA LYS A 502 31.81 16.65 -21.55
C LYS A 502 32.56 17.12 -20.29
N SER A 503 31.87 17.36 -19.17
CA SER A 503 32.46 18.05 -18.00
C SER A 503 32.26 17.33 -16.65
N LEU A 504 31.93 16.04 -16.64
CA LEU A 504 31.32 15.40 -15.49
C LEU A 504 32.05 14.15 -14.99
N SER A 505 32.60 14.23 -13.77
CA SER A 505 32.99 13.07 -12.97
C SER A 505 31.73 12.46 -12.34
N LEU A 506 31.09 11.52 -13.05
CA LEU A 506 29.88 10.84 -12.57
C LEU A 506 30.16 10.02 -11.28
N PRO A 507 29.20 9.92 -10.33
CA PRO A 507 29.43 9.25 -9.05
C PRO A 507 29.86 7.79 -9.21
N THR A 508 30.91 7.38 -8.50
CA THR A 508 31.42 5.99 -8.51
C THR A 508 30.80 5.11 -7.42
N ASN A 509 30.20 5.73 -6.40
CA ASN A 509 29.57 5.12 -5.23
C ASN A 509 28.11 5.59 -5.10
N LEU A 510 27.36 5.04 -4.12
CA LEU A 510 25.95 5.40 -3.85
C LEU A 510 25.78 6.37 -2.65
N THR A 511 26.87 6.65 -1.95
CA THR A 511 26.99 7.67 -0.90
C THR A 511 27.58 8.94 -1.49
#